data_AF-A0A349Y8L9-F1
#
_entry.id   AF-A0A349Y8L9-F1
#
_cell.length_a   1.000
_cell.length_b   1.000
_cell.length_c   1.000
_cell.angle_alpha   90.00
_cell.angle_beta   90.00
_cell.angle_gamma   90.00
#
_symmetry.space_group_name_H-M   'P 1'
#
loop_
_entity.id
_entity.type
_entity.pdbx_description
1 polymer ?
#
loop_
_entity_poly.entity_id
_entity_poly.type
_entity_poly.pdbx_seq_one_letter_code
_entity_poly.pdbx_strand_id
1 'polypeptide(L)'
;MSTYPLNVSSHRRQRLLDGAGWRRALRDAVIKLSPRHLLHSPVMAVVMVGTVVSALVTLSGNAPLGFGLAVTAILLLTVLFGNFAEAVAEARGRGQAASLRRARQDLTARRLAA
;
A
#
# COMPACT_ATOMS: atom_id res chain seq x y z
N MET A 1 -43.43 26.55 -11.70
CA MET A 1 -43.64 25.63 -10.57
C MET A 1 -43.34 24.20 -11.06
N SER A 2 -42.06 23.80 -11.12
CA SER A 2 -41.65 22.47 -11.58
C SER A 2 -40.94 21.77 -10.43
N THR A 3 -41.67 20.93 -9.72
CA THR A 3 -41.18 20.13 -8.60
C THR A 3 -40.40 18.93 -9.15
N TYR A 4 -39.07 18.96 -9.05
CA TYR A 4 -38.27 17.75 -9.22
C TYR A 4 -38.37 16.92 -7.93
N PRO A 5 -38.83 15.66 -7.95
CA PRO A 5 -38.69 14.80 -6.79
C PRO A 5 -37.22 14.40 -6.67
N LEU A 6 -36.59 14.82 -5.57
CA LEU A 6 -35.27 14.32 -5.17
C LEU A 6 -35.42 12.84 -4.78
N ASN A 7 -35.13 11.96 -5.73
CA ASN A 7 -35.00 10.53 -5.51
C ASN A 7 -33.79 10.28 -4.60
N VAL A 8 -34.04 10.10 -3.31
CA VAL A 8 -33.00 9.75 -2.33
C VAL A 8 -32.61 8.29 -2.59
N SER A 9 -31.54 8.10 -3.37
CA SER A 9 -30.93 6.80 -3.61
C SER A 9 -30.45 6.20 -2.28
N SER A 10 -31.26 5.32 -1.72
CA SER A 10 -30.94 4.47 -0.58
C SER A 10 -29.72 3.62 -0.92
N HIS A 11 -28.54 4.04 -0.44
CA HIS A 11 -27.31 3.25 -0.53
C HIS A 11 -27.51 1.99 0.31
N ARG A 12 -27.91 0.92 -0.37
CA ARG A 12 -28.00 -0.44 0.16
C ARG A 12 -26.61 -0.78 0.71
N ARG A 13 -26.47 -0.72 2.03
CA ARG A 13 -25.29 -1.10 2.81
C ARG A 13 -25.00 -2.56 2.46
N GLN A 14 -24.20 -2.77 1.42
CA GLN A 14 -23.77 -4.10 0.99
C GLN A 14 -23.09 -4.71 2.21
N ARG A 15 -23.63 -5.84 2.67
CA ARG A 15 -23.10 -6.58 3.81
C ARG A 15 -21.66 -6.97 3.45
N LEU A 16 -20.70 -6.20 3.95
CA LEU A 16 -19.25 -6.36 3.69
C LEU A 16 -18.67 -7.67 4.28
N LEU A 17 -19.51 -8.60 4.73
CA LEU A 17 -19.13 -9.70 5.62
C LEU A 17 -19.85 -11.00 5.25
N ASP A 18 -19.93 -11.33 3.96
CA ASP A 18 -20.21 -12.71 3.58
C ASP A 18 -18.91 -13.53 3.70
N GLY A 19 -18.95 -14.72 4.31
CA GLY A 19 -17.76 -15.57 4.53
C GLY A 19 -17.01 -15.94 3.24
N ALA A 20 -17.71 -15.91 2.09
CA ALA A 20 -17.11 -16.06 0.77
C ALA A 20 -16.26 -14.83 0.35
N GLY A 21 -16.64 -13.63 0.80
CA GLY A 21 -15.91 -12.37 0.60
C GLY A 21 -14.60 -12.34 1.38
N TRP A 22 -14.61 -12.82 2.63
CA TRP A 22 -13.40 -12.94 3.45
C TRP A 22 -12.36 -13.88 2.83
N ARG A 23 -12.79 -15.04 2.33
CA ARG A 23 -11.88 -16.01 1.71
C ARG A 23 -11.27 -15.50 0.40
N ARG A 24 -12.02 -14.70 -0.37
CA ARG A 24 -11.48 -13.98 -1.54
C ARG A 24 -10.53 -12.88 -1.14
N ALA A 25 -10.85 -12.08 -0.12
CA ALA A 25 -9.97 -11.02 0.37
C ALA A 25 -8.64 -11.58 0.92
N LEU A 26 -8.67 -12.71 1.62
CA LEU A 26 -7.46 -13.38 2.10
C LEU A 26 -6.62 -13.91 0.94
N ARG A 27 -7.26 -14.54 -0.05
CA ARG A 27 -6.57 -15.06 -1.25
C ARG A 27 -5.98 -13.92 -2.08
N ASP A 28 -6.71 -12.84 -2.26
CA ASP A 28 -6.24 -11.64 -2.96
C ASP A 28 -5.14 -10.93 -2.19
N ALA A 29 -5.13 -10.95 -0.85
CA ALA A 29 -4.04 -10.44 -0.03
C ALA A 29 -2.76 -11.29 -0.18
N VAL A 30 -2.90 -12.62 -0.23
CA VAL A 30 -1.79 -13.55 -0.47
C VAL A 30 -1.26 -13.43 -1.91
N ILE A 31 -2.14 -13.22 -2.90
CA ILE A 31 -1.74 -12.99 -4.30
C ILE A 31 -1.11 -11.60 -4.47
N LYS A 32 -1.59 -10.57 -3.73
CA LYS A 32 -1.02 -9.21 -3.69
C LYS A 32 0.28 -9.10 -2.90
N LEU A 33 0.72 -10.18 -2.25
CA LEU A 33 2.12 -10.38 -1.85
C LEU A 33 3.02 -10.63 -3.09
N SER A 34 2.65 -10.07 -4.25
CA SER A 34 3.40 -10.20 -5.49
C SER A 34 4.64 -9.31 -5.38
N PRO A 35 5.85 -9.88 -5.48
CA PRO A 35 7.10 -9.24 -5.07
C PRO A 35 7.58 -8.15 -6.05
N ARG A 36 6.81 -7.85 -7.10
CA ARG A 36 7.28 -7.06 -8.25
C ARG A 36 7.45 -5.57 -7.96
N HIS A 37 6.75 -5.01 -6.97
CA HIS A 37 6.99 -3.62 -6.55
C HIS A 37 8.14 -3.48 -5.54
N LEU A 38 8.45 -4.53 -4.75
CA LEU A 38 9.54 -4.47 -3.76
C LEU A 38 10.94 -4.66 -4.36
N LEU A 39 11.06 -5.13 -5.61
CA LEU A 39 12.36 -5.38 -6.25
C LEU A 39 13.13 -4.12 -6.66
N HIS A 40 12.49 -2.94 -6.64
CA HIS A 40 13.21 -1.66 -6.77
C HIS A 40 14.05 -1.32 -5.52
N SER A 41 13.75 -1.97 -4.39
CA SER A 41 14.42 -1.78 -3.11
C SER A 41 15.09 -3.10 -2.69
N PRO A 42 16.43 -3.25 -2.89
CA PRO A 42 17.13 -4.51 -2.65
C PRO A 42 17.02 -4.99 -1.19
N VAL A 43 16.96 -4.07 -0.24
CA VAL A 43 16.77 -4.38 1.19
C VAL A 43 15.38 -4.96 1.44
N MET A 44 14.32 -4.34 0.90
CA MET A 44 12.95 -4.80 1.12
C MET A 44 12.66 -6.16 0.47
N ALA A 45 13.30 -6.46 -0.67
CA ALA A 45 13.22 -7.76 -1.30
C ALA A 45 13.77 -8.88 -0.40
N VAL A 46 14.94 -8.67 0.23
CA VAL A 46 15.56 -9.66 1.14
C VAL A 46 14.68 -9.89 2.37
N VAL A 47 14.15 -8.82 2.98
CA VAL A 47 13.26 -8.94 4.15
C VAL A 47 11.99 -9.71 3.80
N MET A 48 11.40 -9.47 2.63
CA MET A 48 10.24 -10.22 2.17
C MET A 48 10.56 -11.71 2.02
N VAL A 49 11.65 -12.07 1.34
CA VAL A 49 12.06 -13.47 1.21
C VAL A 49 12.28 -14.12 2.57
N GLY A 50 12.98 -13.44 3.48
CA GLY A 50 13.17 -13.91 4.86
C GLY A 50 11.85 -14.12 5.61
N THR A 51 10.86 -13.25 5.40
CA THR A 51 9.52 -13.38 5.99
C THR A 51 8.80 -14.62 5.48
N VAL A 52 8.86 -14.90 4.17
CA VAL A 52 8.26 -16.12 3.58
C VAL A 52 8.93 -17.38 4.13
N VAL A 53 10.26 -17.40 4.14
CA VAL A 53 11.02 -18.56 4.64
C VAL A 53 10.71 -18.81 6.12
N SER A 54 10.68 -17.75 6.94
CA SER A 54 10.33 -17.86 8.37
C SER A 54 8.92 -18.41 8.57
N ALA A 55 7.94 -17.94 7.79
CA ALA A 55 6.58 -18.45 7.84
C ALA A 55 6.51 -19.94 7.45
N LEU A 56 7.22 -20.37 6.41
CA LEU A 56 7.28 -21.77 5.97
C LEU A 56 7.94 -22.69 7.00
N VAL A 57 9.04 -22.25 7.63
CA VAL A 57 9.71 -23.00 8.71
C VAL A 57 8.78 -23.15 9.92
N THR A 58 8.03 -22.10 10.25
CA THR A 58 7.06 -22.11 11.34
C THR A 58 5.90 -23.07 11.06
N LEU A 59 5.34 -23.03 9.85
CA LEU A 59 4.21 -23.86 9.43
C LEU A 59 4.58 -25.33 9.23
N SER A 60 5.84 -25.62 8.89
CA SER A 60 6.33 -26.99 8.74
C SER A 60 6.70 -27.67 10.05
N GLY A 61 6.58 -26.99 11.20
CA GLY A 61 6.88 -27.53 12.52
C GLY A 61 8.38 -27.67 12.81
N ASN A 62 9.25 -27.14 11.95
CA ASN A 62 10.71 -27.16 12.12
C ASN A 62 11.23 -26.10 13.11
N ALA A 63 10.34 -25.28 13.66
CA ALA A 63 10.64 -24.32 14.72
C ALA A 63 9.54 -24.35 15.79
N PRO A 64 9.85 -24.00 17.06
CA PRO A 64 8.84 -23.83 18.10
C PRO A 64 7.79 -22.80 17.65
N LEU A 65 6.52 -23.19 17.65
CA LEU A 65 5.42 -22.43 17.05
C LEU A 65 5.38 -20.97 17.55
N GLY A 66 5.50 -20.77 18.87
CA GLY A 66 5.48 -19.43 19.47
C GLY A 66 6.64 -18.54 19.01
N PHE A 67 7.84 -19.10 18.91
CA PHE A 67 9.02 -18.38 18.43
C PHE A 67 8.91 -18.05 16.93
N GLY A 68 8.53 -19.04 16.12
CA GLY A 68 8.37 -18.85 14.67
C GLY A 68 7.31 -17.82 14.31
N LEU A 69 6.17 -17.82 15.02
CA LEU A 69 5.12 -16.82 14.84
C LEU A 69 5.58 -15.43 15.27
N ALA A 70 6.31 -15.31 16.39
CA ALA A 70 6.86 -14.03 16.84
C ALA A 70 7.83 -13.42 15.82
N VAL A 71 8.77 -14.23 15.30
CA VAL A 71 9.72 -13.81 14.27
C VAL A 71 8.99 -13.41 12.98
N THR A 72 8.05 -14.23 12.53
CA THR A 72 7.24 -13.93 11.33
C THR A 72 6.46 -12.64 11.49
N ALA A 73 5.85 -12.40 12.66
CA ALA A 73 5.07 -11.19 12.94
C ALA A 73 5.94 -9.93 12.94
N ILE A 74 7.13 -9.99 13.54
CA ILE A 74 8.08 -8.86 13.53
C ILE A 74 8.54 -8.57 12.10
N LEU A 75 8.91 -9.59 11.34
CA LEU A 75 9.31 -9.43 9.95
C LEU A 75 8.19 -8.82 9.09
N LEU A 76 6.95 -9.28 9.28
CA LEU A 76 5.79 -8.69 8.61
C LEU A 76 5.62 -7.20 8.95
N LEU A 77 5.79 -6.85 10.23
CA LEU A 77 5.73 -5.46 10.68
C LEU A 77 6.82 -4.60 10.02
N THR A 78 8.06 -5.11 9.93
CA THR A 78 9.15 -4.38 9.26
C THR A 78 8.88 -4.14 7.77
N VAL A 79 8.30 -5.12 7.06
CA VAL A 79 7.92 -4.95 5.66
C VAL A 79 6.85 -3.87 5.52
N LEU A 80 5.84 -3.88 6.39
CA LEU A 80 4.77 -2.89 6.36
C LEU A 80 5.30 -1.47 6.59
N PHE A 81 6.16 -1.28 7.58
CA PHE A 81 6.76 0.03 7.87
C PHE A 81 7.73 0.49 6.77
N GLY A 82 8.51 -0.41 6.19
CA GLY A 82 9.40 -0.09 5.07
C GLY A 82 8.62 0.45 3.86
N ASN A 83 7.58 -0.27 3.45
CA ASN A 83 6.70 0.16 2.35
C ASN A 83 6.01 1.50 2.66
N PHE A 84 5.59 1.70 3.92
CA PHE A 84 4.99 2.96 4.35
C PHE A 84 5.99 4.13 4.29
N ALA A 85 7.23 3.93 4.76
CA ALA A 85 8.26 4.95 4.73
C ALA A 85 8.61 5.38 3.29
N GLU A 86 8.69 4.42 2.36
CA GLU A 86 8.90 4.68 0.93
C GLU A 86 7.74 5.50 0.33
N ALA A 87 6.49 5.09 0.59
CA ALA A 87 5.32 5.83 0.12
C ALA A 87 5.27 7.28 0.66
N VAL A 88 5.65 7.49 1.92
CA VAL A 88 5.74 8.83 2.54
C VAL A 88 6.86 9.66 1.89
N ALA A 89 8.00 9.06 1.58
CA ALA A 89 9.11 9.73 0.89
C ALA A 89 8.69 10.21 -0.51
N GLU A 90 8.02 9.36 -1.29
CA GLU A 90 7.50 9.72 -2.61
C GLU A 90 6.39 10.79 -2.55
N ALA A 91 5.52 10.73 -1.53
CA ALA A 91 4.45 11.71 -1.35
C ALA A 91 5.00 13.12 -1.13
N ARG A 92 6.08 13.25 -0.34
CA ARG A 92 6.76 14.55 -0.14
C ARG A 92 7.46 15.04 -1.41
N GLY A 93 8.13 14.16 -2.14
CA GLY A 93 8.77 14.50 -3.41
C GLY A 93 7.79 14.99 -4.48
N ARG A 94 6.63 14.32 -4.62
CA ARG A 94 5.57 14.74 -5.55
C ARG A 94 4.94 16.08 -5.17
N GLY A 95 4.74 16.33 -3.87
CA GLY A 95 4.21 17.60 -3.36
C GLY A 95 5.10 18.80 -3.71
N GLN A 96 6.41 18.66 -3.53
CA GLN A 96 7.39 19.71 -3.86
C GLN A 96 7.54 19.91 -5.37
N ALA A 97 7.51 18.84 -6.16
CA ALA A 97 7.55 18.95 -7.62
C ALA A 97 6.29 19.63 -8.18
N ALA A 98 5.11 19.35 -7.60
CA ALA A 98 3.85 19.98 -7.99
C ALA A 98 3.81 21.47 -7.65
N SER A 99 4.33 21.89 -6.49
CA SER A 99 4.41 23.31 -6.12
C SER A 99 5.38 24.09 -7.02
N LEU A 100 6.54 23.52 -7.37
CA LEU A 100 7.48 24.13 -8.31
C LEU A 100 6.92 24.22 -9.73
N ARG A 101 6.17 23.20 -10.19
CA ARG A 101 5.50 23.24 -11.50
C ARG A 101 4.45 24.34 -11.56
N ARG A 102 3.63 24.48 -10.51
CA ARG A 102 2.66 25.58 -10.39
C ARG A 102 3.37 26.94 -10.33
N ALA A 103 4.40 27.08 -9.51
CA ALA A 103 5.19 28.30 -9.45
C ALA A 103 5.82 28.67 -10.81
N ARG A 104 6.32 27.70 -11.58
CA ARG A 104 6.79 27.96 -12.96
C ARG A 104 5.68 28.41 -13.91
N GLN A 105 4.46 27.89 -13.75
CA GLN A 105 3.31 28.30 -14.58
C GLN A 105 2.86 29.73 -14.25
N ASP A 106 2.99 30.15 -13.00
CA ASP A 106 2.62 31.50 -12.54
C ASP A 106 3.69 32.58 -12.85
N LEU A 107 4.89 32.21 -13.33
CA LEU A 107 5.93 33.16 -13.68
C LEU A 107 5.75 33.70 -15.11
N THR A 108 5.48 35.00 -15.23
CA THR A 108 5.52 35.73 -16.50
C THR A 108 6.97 36.10 -16.85
N ALA A 109 7.45 35.63 -18.01
CA ALA A 109 8.81 35.93 -18.45
C ALA A 109 8.93 37.38 -18.92
N ARG A 110 9.81 38.16 -18.29
CA ARG A 110 10.12 39.53 -18.71
C ARG A 110 11.16 39.49 -19.84
N ARG A 111 10.72 39.79 -21.06
CA ARG A 111 11.61 39.92 -22.22
C ARG A 111 12.50 41.16 -22.05
N LEU A 112 13.80 40.95 -21.91
CA LEU A 112 14.78 42.03 -21.96
C LEU A 112 15.06 42.31 -23.44
N ALA A 113 14.70 43.50 -23.91
CA ALA A 113 15.09 43.97 -25.24
C ALA A 113 16.60 44.28 -25.22
N ALA A 114 17.31 43.80 -26.24
CA ALA A 114 18.70 44.14 -26.51
C ALA A 114 18.81 45.50 -27.19
#